data_AF-A0A959Z897-F1
#
_entry.id   AF-A0A959Z897-F1
#
_cell.length_a   1.000
_cell.length_b   1.000
_cell.length_c   1.000
_cell.angle_alpha   90.00
_cell.angle_beta   90.00
_cell.angle_gamma   90.00
#
_symmetry.space_group_name_H-M   'P 1'
#
loop_
_entity.id
_entity.type
_entity.pdbx_description
1 polymer ?
#
loop_
_entity_poly.entity_id
_entity_poly.type
_entity_poly.pdbx_seq_one_letter_code
_entity_poly.pdbx_strand_id
1 'polypeptide(L)' 'MAKIGQKFVLSSLFALMAAFSHAQEISIYIDGVRDDGRFPPVLRNGRTMMFLRDTFDRLGV' A
#
# COMPACT_ATOMS: atom_id res chain seq x y z
N MET A 1 28.69 -33.95 7.15
CA MET A 1 27.59 -33.88 6.16
C MET A 1 26.43 -33.09 6.74
N ALA A 2 26.40 -31.76 6.56
CA ALA A 2 25.33 -30.89 7.07
C ALA A 2 25.14 -29.73 6.08
N LYS A 3 24.44 -29.96 4.96
CA LYS A 3 24.21 -28.92 3.92
C LYS A 3 22.78 -28.85 3.38
N ILE A 4 21.87 -29.69 3.88
CA ILE A 4 20.46 -29.71 3.43
C ILE A 4 19.55 -28.79 4.28
N GLY A 5 19.71 -28.77 5.61
CA GLY A 5 18.81 -28.01 6.50
C GLY A 5 18.89 -26.48 6.35
N GLN A 6 20.08 -25.95 6.05
CA GLN A 6 20.30 -24.49 5.94
C GLN A 6 19.63 -23.88 4.70
N LYS A 7 19.42 -24.66 3.63
CA LYS A 7 18.79 -24.17 2.39
C LYS A 7 17.28 -23.96 2.53
N PHE A 8 16.64 -24.74 3.39
CA PHE A 8 15.18 -24.71 3.59
C PHE A 8 14.72 -23.52 4.44
N VAL A 9 15.56 -23.09 5.40
CA VAL A 9 15.30 -21.91 6.24
C VAL A 9 15.44 -20.62 5.43
N LEU A 10 16.40 -20.57 4.51
CA LEU A 10 16.65 -19.39 3.69
C LEU A 10 15.52 -19.14 2.68
N SER A 11 14.97 -20.20 2.08
CA SER A 11 13.86 -20.08 1.12
C SER A 11 12.55 -19.67 1.80
N SER A 12 12.29 -20.16 3.01
CA SER A 12 11.10 -19.80 3.79
C SER A 12 11.17 -18.36 4.34
N LEU A 13 12.35 -17.89 4.73
CA LEU A 13 12.56 -16.48 5.11
C LEU A 13 12.38 -15.53 3.92
N PHE A 14 12.87 -15.91 2.74
CA PHE A 14 12.68 -15.12 1.51
C PHE A 14 11.20 -15.07 1.07
N ALA A 15 10.48 -16.19 1.15
CA ALA A 15 9.06 -16.23 0.83
C ALA A 15 8.21 -15.37 1.78
N LEU A 16 8.56 -15.36 3.09
CA LEU A 16 7.90 -14.50 4.07
C LEU A 16 8.15 -13.01 3.76
N MET A 17 9.38 -12.63 3.41
CA MET A 17 9.70 -11.25 3.04
C MET A 17 8.96 -10.77 1.78
N ALA A 18 8.82 -11.66 0.77
CA ALA A 18 8.07 -11.35 -0.44
C ALA A 18 6.56 -11.13 -0.18
N ALA A 19 5.98 -11.80 0.83
CA ALA A 19 4.58 -11.58 1.20
C ALA A 19 4.33 -10.19 1.82
N PHE A 20 5.34 -9.59 2.47
CA PHE A 20 5.23 -8.26 3.08
C PHE A 20 5.45 -7.11 2.09
N SER A 21 5.94 -7.36 0.87
CA SER A 21 6.27 -6.31 -0.10
C SER A 21 5.12 -5.94 -1.04
N HIS A 22 3.86 -6.23 -0.69
CA HIS A 22 2.71 -5.68 -1.41
C HIS A 22 2.65 -4.18 -1.15
N ALA A 23 3.33 -3.39 -1.98
CA ALA A 23 3.11 -1.97 -2.10
C ALA A 23 1.64 -1.77 -2.50
N GLN A 24 0.80 -1.37 -1.55
CA GLN A 24 -0.61 -1.10 -1.79
C GLN A 24 -0.72 0.25 -2.50
N GLU A 25 -1.01 0.22 -3.80
CA GLU A 25 -1.35 1.42 -4.56
C GLU A 25 -2.82 1.79 -4.27
N ILE A 26 -3.05 3.04 -3.86
CA ILE A 26 -4.38 3.58 -3.58
C ILE A 26 -4.71 4.59 -4.66
N SER A 27 -5.87 4.46 -5.30
CA SER A 27 -6.40 5.44 -6.27
C SER A 27 -7.72 6.01 -5.76
N ILE A 28 -7.93 7.31 -5.95
CA ILE A 28 -9.17 8.00 -5.60
C ILE A 28 -10.00 8.17 -6.88
N TYR A 29 -11.31 8.00 -6.75
CA TYR A 29 -12.26 8.26 -7.82
C TYR A 29 -13.36 9.18 -7.31
N ILE A 30 -13.66 10.23 -8.05
CA ILE A 30 -14.74 11.19 -7.76
C ILE A 30 -15.67 11.18 -8.98
N ASP A 31 -16.94 10.90 -8.75
CA ASP A 31 -17.95 10.75 -9.82
C ASP A 31 -17.54 9.78 -10.94
N GLY A 32 -16.80 8.73 -10.58
CA GLY A 32 -16.31 7.70 -11.51
C GLY A 32 -15.03 8.08 -12.26
N VAL A 33 -14.49 9.28 -12.07
CA VAL A 33 -13.23 9.73 -12.70
C VAL A 33 -12.08 9.56 -11.71
N ARG A 34 -10.97 8.98 -12.17
CA ARG A 34 -9.74 8.89 -11.37
C ARG A 34 -9.25 10.31 -11.06
N ASP A 35 -9.01 10.57 -9.79
CA ASP A 35 -8.48 11.82 -9.30
C ASP A 35 -7.11 11.59 -8.65
N ASP A 36 -6.09 12.22 -9.23
CA ASP A 36 -4.70 12.09 -8.75
C ASP A 36 -4.37 13.11 -7.65
N GLY A 37 -5.21 14.14 -7.49
CA GLY A 37 -5.08 15.09 -6.39
C GLY A 37 -3.82 15.94 -6.39
N ARG A 38 -3.68 16.80 -5.36
CA ARG A 38 -2.40 17.47 -5.07
C ARG A 38 -1.52 16.63 -4.14
N PHE A 39 -2.15 15.90 -3.21
CA PHE A 39 -1.46 15.05 -2.25
C PHE A 39 -1.91 13.60 -2.42
N PRO A 40 -0.98 12.64 -2.46
CA PRO A 40 -1.34 11.24 -2.57
C PRO A 40 -2.03 10.77 -1.28
N PRO A 41 -3.06 9.90 -1.36
CA PRO A 41 -3.63 9.25 -0.20
C PRO A 41 -2.59 8.40 0.52
N VAL A 42 -2.74 8.29 1.85
CA VAL A 42 -1.82 7.49 2.68
C VAL A 42 -2.60 6.42 3.44
N LEU A 43 -2.09 5.20 3.43
CA LEU A 43 -2.59 4.12 4.29
C LEU A 43 -1.99 4.25 5.69
N ARG A 44 -2.85 4.37 6.70
CA ARG A 44 -2.45 4.39 8.10
C ARG A 44 -3.39 3.52 8.93
N ASN A 45 -2.85 2.50 9.60
CA ASN A 45 -3.62 1.56 10.42
C ASN A 45 -4.81 0.94 9.68
N GLY A 46 -4.62 0.55 8.41
CA GLY A 46 -5.67 -0.03 7.57
C GLY A 46 -6.74 0.96 7.11
N ARG A 47 -6.52 2.27 7.28
CA ARG A 47 -7.43 3.34 6.84
C ARG A 47 -6.75 4.21 5.79
N THR A 48 -7.51 4.58 4.77
CA THR A 48 -7.09 5.58 3.78
C THR A 48 -7.28 6.97 4.38
N MET A 49 -6.18 7.71 4.50
CA MET A 49 -6.16 9.09 4.96
C MET A 49 -6.00 10.01 3.76
N MET A 50 -6.86 11.02 3.68
CA MET A 50 -6.79 12.10 2.69
C MET A 50 -6.56 13.44 3.38
N PHE A 51 -5.99 14.40 2.66
CA PHE A 51 -5.83 15.75 3.18
C PHE A 51 -7.18 16.48 3.20
N LEU A 52 -7.67 16.83 4.38
CA LEU A 52 -9.02 17.36 4.58
C LEU A 52 -9.37 18.55 3.67
N ARG A 53 -8.45 19.51 3.53
CA ARG A 53 -8.69 20.67 2.65
C ARG A 53 -8.86 20.25 1.19
N ASP A 54 -8.03 19.32 0.74
CA ASP A 54 -8.10 18.79 -0.63
C ASP A 54 -9.41 18.00 -0.83
N THR A 55 -9.89 17.29 0.21
CA THR A 55 -11.22 16.66 0.19
C THR A 55 -12.35 17.68 0.02
N PHE A 56 -12.33 18.78 0.77
CA PHE A 56 -13.37 19.82 0.66
C PHE A 56 -13.33 20.55 -0.68
N ASP A 57 -12.14 20.96 -1.13
CA ASP A 57 -11.94 21.62 -2.43
C ASP A 57 -12.53 20.77 -3.58
N ARG A 58 -12.39 19.44 -3.50
CA ARG A 58 -12.88 18.49 -4.51
C ARG A 58 -14.39 18.20 -4.41
N LEU A 59 -14.95 18.23 -3.21
CA LEU A 59 -16.38 18.00 -2.99
C LEU A 59 -17.22 19.28 -3.18
N GLY A 60 -16.57 20.43 -3.38
CA GLY A 60 -17.24 21.71 -3.58
C GLY A 60 -17.92 22.24 -2.32
N VAL A 61 -17.36 21.93 -1.14
CA VAL A 61 -17.89 22.31 0.19
C VAL A 61 -17.01 23.37 0.83
#